data_AF-A0A660VE70-F1
#
_entry.id   AF-A0A660VE70-F1
#
_cell.length_a   1.000
_cell.length_b   1.000
_cell.length_c   1.000
_cell.angle_alpha   90.00
_cell.angle_beta   90.00
_cell.angle_gamma   90.00
#
_symmetry.space_group_name_H-M   'P 1'
#
loop_
_entity.id
_entity.type
_entity.pdbx_description
1 polymer ?
#
loop_
_entity_poly.entity_id
_entity_poly.type
_entity_poly.pdbx_seq_one_letter_code
_entity_poly.pdbx_strand_id
1 'polypeptide(L)'
;MPPNLNLDSSTGKISGDIASNASASSPYTFTVQVTDGQQTASKQFDLVVNKATPPKADFSASPTYGNAPLTVTFTDKSAGAITQWQWDFDNDGTPDSTDRNPTYTYNDPGWYAVKLTVTGSAGSDACVKERFILVADDIWYVNANGGDDANGGTGWSDAFATIGKALSVADDYDLVLVADATYNETDLNFDGKKIYLKG
;
A
#
# COMPACT_ATOMS: atom_id res chain seq x y z
N MET A 1 -31.00 -23.47 -15.83
CA MET A 1 -29.57 -23.24 -16.13
C MET A 1 -29.33 -21.75 -16.25
N PRO A 2 -28.12 -21.22 -16.00
CA PRO A 2 -27.78 -19.86 -16.44
C PRO A 2 -28.13 -19.72 -17.93
N PRO A 3 -28.60 -18.54 -18.40
CA PRO A 3 -29.12 -18.38 -19.76
C PRO A 3 -28.14 -18.80 -20.87
N ASN A 4 -26.84 -18.76 -20.58
CA ASN A 4 -25.76 -19.02 -21.54
C ASN A 4 -25.16 -20.43 -21.45
N LEU A 5 -25.68 -21.29 -20.55
CA LEU A 5 -25.26 -22.69 -20.47
C LEU A 5 -26.30 -23.61 -21.11
N ASN A 6 -25.84 -24.58 -21.89
CA ASN A 6 -26.63 -25.61 -22.53
C ASN A 6 -26.27 -27.00 -21.98
N LEU A 7 -27.25 -27.89 -21.82
CA LEU A 7 -27.05 -29.29 -21.44
C LEU A 7 -27.41 -30.18 -22.63
N ASP A 8 -26.43 -30.92 -23.14
CA ASP A 8 -26.68 -32.01 -24.08
C ASP A 8 -27.18 -33.22 -23.29
N SER A 9 -28.48 -33.52 -23.41
CA SER A 9 -29.13 -34.63 -22.71
C SER A 9 -28.69 -36.01 -23.20
N SER A 10 -28.04 -36.12 -24.36
CA SER A 10 -27.54 -37.39 -24.91
C SER A 10 -26.15 -37.74 -24.39
N THR A 11 -25.31 -36.74 -24.12
CA THR A 11 -23.92 -36.92 -23.66
C THR A 11 -23.71 -36.50 -22.20
N GLY A 12 -24.67 -35.79 -21.60
CA GLY A 12 -24.53 -35.16 -20.28
C GLY A 12 -23.61 -33.93 -20.27
N LYS A 13 -23.11 -33.49 -21.43
CA LYS A 13 -22.18 -32.36 -21.53
C LYS A 13 -22.90 -31.04 -21.28
N ILE A 14 -22.42 -30.28 -20.31
CA ILE A 14 -22.76 -28.86 -20.14
C ILE A 14 -21.76 -28.03 -20.95
N SER A 15 -22.24 -27.09 -21.78
CA SER A 15 -21.41 -26.24 -22.63
C SER A 15 -21.95 -24.81 -22.71
N GLY A 16 -21.13 -23.86 -23.17
CA GLY A 16 -21.44 -22.42 -23.22
C GLY A 16 -20.57 -21.59 -22.27
N ASP A 17 -20.84 -20.29 -22.20
CA ASP A 17 -20.09 -19.34 -21.38
C ASP A 17 -20.85 -18.94 -20.13
N ILE A 18 -20.14 -18.73 -19.03
CA ILE A 18 -20.74 -18.15 -17.83
C ILE A 18 -20.79 -16.63 -18.01
N ALA A 19 -21.98 -16.03 -17.87
CA ALA A 19 -22.13 -14.58 -17.96
C ALA A 19 -21.28 -13.86 -16.88
N SER A 20 -20.77 -12.67 -17.18
CA SER A 20 -19.92 -11.89 -16.27
C SER A 20 -20.60 -11.56 -14.92
N ASN A 21 -21.93 -11.55 -14.88
CA ASN A 21 -22.75 -11.34 -13.69
C ASN A 21 -23.37 -12.62 -13.10
N ALA A 22 -22.98 -13.82 -13.56
CA ALA A 22 -23.62 -15.08 -13.16
C ALA A 22 -23.56 -15.35 -11.65
N SER A 23 -22.58 -14.78 -10.95
CA SER A 23 -22.52 -14.84 -9.48
C SER A 23 -23.74 -14.22 -8.78
N ALA A 24 -24.44 -13.27 -9.42
CA ALA A 24 -25.64 -12.63 -8.85
C ALA A 24 -26.85 -13.58 -8.76
N SER A 25 -26.85 -14.67 -9.52
CA SER A 25 -27.91 -15.68 -9.51
C SER A 25 -27.42 -17.04 -9.03
N SER A 26 -26.25 -17.07 -8.39
CA SER A 26 -25.69 -18.28 -7.78
C SER A 26 -26.36 -18.60 -6.44
N PRO A 27 -26.53 -19.88 -6.05
CA PRO A 27 -26.18 -21.10 -6.81
C PRO A 27 -27.19 -21.41 -7.92
N TYR A 28 -26.69 -22.04 -8.99
CA TYR A 28 -27.54 -22.65 -10.01
C TYR A 28 -27.81 -24.10 -9.63
N THR A 29 -29.05 -24.41 -9.24
CA THR A 29 -29.45 -25.76 -8.84
C THR A 29 -30.02 -26.54 -10.03
N PHE A 30 -29.56 -27.78 -10.17
CA PHE A 30 -30.03 -28.75 -11.17
C PHE A 30 -30.59 -29.97 -10.46
N THR A 31 -31.69 -30.50 -10.96
CA THR A 31 -32.24 -31.78 -10.49
C THR A 31 -32.09 -32.81 -11.60
N VAL A 32 -31.35 -33.88 -11.34
CA VAL A 32 -31.31 -35.05 -12.21
C VAL A 32 -32.40 -36.01 -11.74
N GLN A 33 -33.28 -36.41 -12.65
CA GLN A 33 -34.35 -37.37 -12.37
C GLN A 33 -34.20 -38.62 -13.24
N VAL A 34 -34.45 -39.78 -12.65
CA VAL A 34 -34.52 -41.07 -13.34
C VAL A 34 -35.87 -41.68 -13.03
N THR A 35 -36.64 -42.04 -14.06
CA THR A 35 -37.94 -42.71 -13.92
C THR A 35 -38.04 -43.91 -14.86
N ASP A 36 -38.72 -44.96 -14.40
CA ASP A 36 -39.08 -46.15 -15.19
C ASP A 36 -40.55 -46.13 -15.64
N GLY A 37 -41.24 -45.00 -15.49
CA GLY A 37 -42.68 -44.86 -15.78
C GLY A 37 -43.61 -45.32 -14.65
N GLN A 38 -43.07 -45.89 -13.56
CA GLN A 38 -43.81 -46.29 -12.36
C GLN A 38 -43.33 -45.51 -11.13
N GLN A 39 -42.03 -45.27 -11.03
CA GLN A 39 -41.37 -44.64 -9.91
C GLN A 39 -40.26 -43.70 -10.39
N THR A 40 -39.89 -42.74 -9.54
CA THR A 40 -38.91 -41.70 -9.86
C THR A 40 -37.90 -41.56 -8.72
N ALA A 41 -36.61 -41.60 -9.07
CA ALA A 41 -35.52 -41.18 -8.20
C ALA A 41 -35.02 -39.81 -8.65
N SER A 42 -34.55 -38.97 -7.73
CA SER A 42 -34.01 -37.65 -8.07
C SER A 42 -32.84 -37.26 -7.17
N LYS A 43 -31.89 -36.49 -7.71
CA LYS A 43 -30.77 -35.92 -6.98
C LYS A 43 -30.50 -34.49 -7.44
N GLN A 44 -30.26 -33.60 -6.48
CA GLN A 44 -29.87 -32.22 -6.76
C GLN A 44 -28.35 -32.04 -6.79
N PHE A 45 -27.91 -31.12 -7.64
CA PHE A 45 -26.54 -30.65 -7.78
C PHE A 45 -26.54 -29.12 -7.84
N ASP A 46 -25.58 -28.48 -7.18
CA ASP A 46 -25.41 -27.03 -7.21
C ASP A 46 -24.14 -26.66 -7.95
N LEU A 47 -24.25 -25.67 -8.86
CA LEU A 47 -23.11 -24.96 -9.41
C LEU A 47 -23.00 -23.59 -8.74
N VAL A 48 -21.95 -23.41 -7.94
CA VAL A 48 -21.64 -22.15 -7.28
C VAL A 48 -20.71 -21.32 -8.16
N VAL A 49 -21.11 -20.09 -8.46
CA VAL A 49 -20.31 -19.10 -9.18
C VAL A 49 -19.99 -17.99 -8.19
N ASN A 50 -18.74 -17.92 -7.76
CA ASN A 50 -18.31 -16.92 -6.80
C ASN A 50 -18.19 -15.55 -7.48
N LYS A 51 -18.63 -14.49 -6.78
CA LYS A 51 -18.41 -13.12 -7.24
C LYS A 51 -16.93 -12.80 -7.12
N ALA A 52 -16.30 -12.44 -8.24
CA ALA A 52 -14.95 -11.91 -8.21
C ALA A 52 -14.96 -10.53 -7.54
N THR A 53 -14.07 -10.32 -6.59
CA THR A 53 -13.89 -9.02 -5.93
C THR A 53 -12.72 -8.29 -6.58
N PRO A 54 -12.81 -6.96 -6.77
CA PRO A 54 -11.65 -6.16 -7.15
C PRO A 54 -10.46 -6.42 -6.21
N PRO A 55 -9.22 -6.23 -6.69
CA PRO A 55 -8.08 -6.22 -5.79
C PRO A 55 -8.21 -5.09 -4.76
N LYS A 56 -7.49 -5.21 -3.65
CA LYS A 56 -7.37 -4.17 -2.64
C LYS A 56 -5.93 -3.68 -2.62
N ALA A 57 -5.70 -2.43 -2.98
CA ALA A 57 -4.36 -1.83 -3.04
C ALA A 57 -3.79 -1.62 -1.64
N ASP A 58 -2.52 -1.98 -1.43
CA ASP A 58 -1.73 -1.57 -0.27
C ASP A 58 -0.24 -1.77 -0.56
N PHE A 59 0.63 -1.06 0.16
CA PHE A 59 2.06 -1.17 -0.02
C PHE A 59 2.85 -0.72 1.21
N SER A 60 4.13 -1.07 1.25
CA SER A 60 5.11 -0.52 2.19
C SER A 60 6.34 -0.01 1.44
N ALA A 61 7.15 0.81 2.10
CA ALA A 61 8.41 1.32 1.56
C ALA A 61 9.52 1.23 2.61
N SER A 62 10.76 1.08 2.14
CA SER A 62 11.95 1.15 2.98
C SER A 62 13.15 1.68 2.20
N PRO A 63 13.90 2.67 2.74
CA PRO A 63 13.53 3.50 3.90
C PRO A 63 12.34 4.42 3.60
N THR A 64 11.75 5.05 4.64
CA THR A 64 10.70 6.09 4.47
C THR A 64 11.23 7.50 4.71
N TYR A 65 12.50 7.63 5.08
CA TYR A 65 13.19 8.91 5.17
C TYR A 65 14.70 8.74 4.97
N GLY A 66 15.38 9.83 4.65
CA GLY A 66 16.84 9.89 4.52
C GLY A 66 17.27 11.12 3.71
N ASN A 67 18.57 11.34 3.59
CA ASN A 67 19.10 12.46 2.80
C ASN A 67 18.87 12.25 1.28
N ALA A 68 18.78 13.35 0.55
CA ALA A 68 18.90 13.33 -0.90
C ALA A 68 20.33 12.91 -1.35
N PRO A 69 20.47 12.11 -2.42
CA PRO A 69 19.43 11.34 -3.08
C PRO A 69 19.02 10.12 -2.24
N LEU A 70 17.71 9.89 -2.14
CA LEU A 70 17.15 8.77 -1.38
C LEU A 70 16.60 7.70 -2.32
N THR A 71 17.26 6.55 -2.38
CA THR A 71 16.71 5.36 -3.05
C THR A 71 15.81 4.58 -2.11
N VAL A 72 14.53 4.45 -2.48
CA VAL A 72 13.49 3.74 -1.74
C VAL A 72 13.08 2.48 -2.48
N THR A 73 12.98 1.37 -1.75
CA THR A 73 12.38 0.13 -2.24
C THR A 73 10.93 0.05 -1.82
N PHE A 74 10.04 -0.15 -2.79
CA PHE A 74 8.61 -0.34 -2.56
C PHE A 74 8.24 -1.82 -2.60
N THR A 75 7.33 -2.22 -1.72
CA THR A 75 6.82 -3.58 -1.63
C THR A 75 5.31 -3.57 -1.73
N ASP A 76 4.77 -4.27 -2.73
CA ASP A 76 3.35 -4.53 -2.87
C ASP A 76 2.82 -5.34 -1.67
N LYS A 77 1.76 -4.85 -1.04
CA LYS A 77 0.99 -5.51 0.02
C LYS A 77 -0.47 -5.71 -0.39
N SER A 78 -0.78 -5.51 -1.67
CA SER A 78 -2.13 -5.58 -2.20
C SER A 78 -2.67 -7.02 -2.11
N ALA A 79 -4.00 -7.14 -1.98
CA ALA A 79 -4.70 -8.40 -1.90
C ALA A 79 -5.62 -8.61 -3.10
N GLY A 80 -5.95 -9.88 -3.39
CA GLY A 80 -6.81 -10.26 -4.51
C GLY A 80 -6.05 -10.69 -5.77
N ALA A 81 -6.78 -10.96 -6.84
CA ALA A 81 -6.21 -11.37 -8.12
C ALA A 81 -5.77 -10.13 -8.92
N ILE A 82 -4.47 -9.86 -8.95
CA ILE A 82 -3.87 -8.69 -9.59
C ILE A 82 -3.15 -9.10 -10.87
N THR A 83 -3.35 -8.32 -11.93
CA THR A 83 -2.74 -8.52 -13.25
C THR A 83 -1.83 -7.35 -13.67
N GLN A 84 -1.95 -6.18 -13.03
CA GLN A 84 -1.16 -5.00 -13.36
C GLN A 84 -0.94 -4.09 -12.14
N TRP A 85 0.24 -3.48 -12.07
CA TRP A 85 0.62 -2.44 -11.10
C TRP A 85 0.94 -1.15 -11.84
N GLN A 86 0.60 -0.02 -11.23
CA GLN A 86 1.00 1.32 -11.66
C GLN A 86 1.38 2.12 -10.43
N TRP A 87 2.64 2.52 -10.36
CA TRP A 87 3.20 3.35 -9.31
C TRP A 87 3.38 4.75 -9.82
N ASP A 88 3.05 5.71 -8.96
CA ASP A 88 3.23 7.14 -9.14
C ASP A 88 3.85 7.63 -7.82
N PHE A 89 5.15 7.93 -7.85
CA PHE A 89 5.97 8.11 -6.65
C PHE A 89 5.94 9.54 -6.10
N ASP A 90 5.45 10.49 -6.87
CA ASP A 90 5.24 11.88 -6.47
C ASP A 90 3.76 12.33 -6.53
N ASN A 91 2.86 11.42 -6.95
CA ASN A 91 1.42 11.62 -7.10
C ASN A 91 1.08 12.78 -8.04
N ASP A 92 1.86 12.94 -9.11
CA ASP A 92 1.68 13.99 -10.13
C ASP A 92 0.61 13.64 -11.19
N GLY A 93 0.14 12.38 -11.18
CA GLY A 93 -0.83 11.83 -12.12
C GLY A 93 -0.21 10.97 -13.23
N THR A 94 1.11 10.86 -13.29
CA THR A 94 1.87 10.10 -14.28
C THR A 94 2.50 8.86 -13.62
N PRO A 95 2.21 7.65 -14.12
CA PRO A 95 2.86 6.45 -13.58
C PRO A 95 4.35 6.38 -13.95
N ASP A 96 5.21 6.19 -12.95
CA ASP A 96 6.65 6.01 -13.08
C ASP A 96 7.07 4.55 -13.31
N SER A 97 6.30 3.58 -12.78
CA SER A 97 6.66 2.17 -12.86
C SER A 97 5.45 1.24 -12.91
N THR A 98 5.63 0.10 -13.58
CA THR A 98 4.66 -1.01 -13.64
C THR A 98 5.15 -2.28 -12.95
N ASP A 99 6.32 -2.23 -12.32
CA ASP A 99 6.86 -3.38 -11.60
C ASP A 99 6.07 -3.63 -10.32
N ARG A 100 6.05 -4.89 -9.86
CA ARG A 100 5.36 -5.23 -8.60
C ARG A 100 6.05 -4.63 -7.38
N ASN A 101 7.38 -4.69 -7.32
CA ASN A 101 8.19 -4.19 -6.21
C ASN A 101 9.33 -3.31 -6.75
N PRO A 102 9.03 -2.07 -7.18
CA PRO A 102 10.02 -1.19 -7.80
C PRO A 102 10.96 -0.55 -6.78
N THR A 103 12.08 -0.04 -7.27
CA THR A 103 12.90 0.95 -6.57
C THR A 103 12.74 2.31 -7.27
N TYR A 104 12.80 3.39 -6.50
CA TYR A 104 12.75 4.76 -7.02
C TYR A 104 13.71 5.65 -6.26
N THR A 105 14.35 6.59 -6.94
CA THR A 105 15.31 7.52 -6.33
C THR A 105 14.78 8.94 -6.40
N TYR A 106 14.55 9.51 -5.23
CA TYR A 106 14.19 10.90 -5.05
C TYR A 106 15.47 11.73 -4.95
N ASN A 107 15.66 12.68 -5.86
CA ASN A 107 16.90 13.47 -5.93
C ASN A 107 16.84 14.77 -5.14
N ASP A 108 15.64 15.25 -4.84
CA ASP A 108 15.42 16.54 -4.19
C ASP A 108 14.80 16.36 -2.79
N PRO A 109 15.13 17.23 -1.81
CA PRO A 109 14.46 17.25 -0.53
C PRO A 109 12.96 17.57 -0.66
N GLY A 110 12.14 16.91 0.15
CA GLY A 110 10.69 17.07 0.07
C GLY A 110 9.89 15.99 0.79
N TRP A 111 8.60 16.27 0.96
CA TRP A 111 7.61 15.27 1.34
C TRP A 111 6.92 14.75 0.08
N TYR A 112 6.98 13.44 -0.14
CA TYR A 112 6.37 12.79 -1.30
C TYR A 112 5.16 11.97 -0.89
N ALA A 113 4.07 12.15 -1.64
CA ALA A 113 2.91 11.26 -1.62
C ALA A 113 3.12 10.15 -2.64
N VAL A 114 2.84 8.91 -2.27
CA VAL A 114 3.00 7.77 -3.17
C VAL A 114 1.65 7.13 -3.45
N LYS A 115 1.40 6.80 -4.71
CA LYS A 115 0.20 6.13 -5.16
C LYS A 115 0.53 4.81 -5.85
N LEU A 116 -0.15 3.75 -5.42
CA LEU A 116 -0.18 2.47 -6.12
C LEU A 116 -1.60 2.21 -6.61
N THR A 117 -1.75 2.00 -7.92
CA THR A 117 -2.98 1.50 -8.54
C THR A 117 -2.77 0.07 -8.98
N VAL A 118 -3.61 -0.86 -8.49
CA VAL A 118 -3.59 -2.27 -8.91
C VAL A 118 -4.86 -2.60 -9.69
N THR A 119 -4.71 -3.36 -10.76
CA THR A 119 -5.81 -3.80 -11.61
C THR A 119 -5.86 -5.32 -11.67
N GLY A 120 -7.07 -5.87 -11.63
CA GLY A 120 -7.38 -7.28 -11.79
C GLY A 120 -8.60 -7.48 -12.70
N SER A 121 -8.95 -8.74 -12.96
CA SER A 121 -10.09 -9.09 -13.83
C SER A 121 -11.45 -8.59 -13.33
N ALA A 122 -11.57 -8.32 -12.03
CA ALA A 122 -12.78 -7.85 -11.38
C ALA A 122 -12.84 -6.31 -11.23
N GLY A 123 -11.83 -5.58 -11.67
CA GLY A 123 -11.71 -4.13 -11.53
C GLY A 123 -10.36 -3.69 -10.97
N SER A 124 -10.27 -2.46 -10.51
CA SER A 124 -9.05 -1.85 -9.97
C SER A 124 -9.31 -1.20 -8.61
N ASP A 125 -8.24 -1.00 -7.85
CA ASP A 125 -8.23 -0.22 -6.62
C ASP A 125 -6.93 0.60 -6.53
N ALA A 126 -6.95 1.68 -5.75
CA ALA A 126 -5.81 2.56 -5.58
C ALA A 126 -5.58 2.91 -4.10
N CYS A 127 -4.32 2.88 -3.67
CA CYS A 127 -3.89 3.30 -2.35
C CYS A 127 -2.97 4.51 -2.51
N VAL A 128 -3.28 5.60 -1.80
CA VAL A 128 -2.43 6.79 -1.71
C VAL A 128 -1.96 6.92 -0.27
N LYS A 129 -0.66 7.13 -0.07
CA LYS A 129 -0.08 7.46 1.23
C LYS A 129 0.49 8.87 1.15
N GLU A 130 -0.21 9.81 1.77
CA GLU A 130 0.19 11.22 1.85
C GLU A 130 1.40 11.40 2.78
N ARG A 131 2.34 12.28 2.40
CA ARG A 131 3.56 12.58 3.19
C ARG A 131 4.23 11.29 3.66
N PHE A 132 4.43 10.35 2.73
CA PHE A 132 4.86 9.00 3.05
C PHE A 132 6.38 8.85 3.08
N ILE A 133 7.07 9.50 2.14
CA ILE A 133 8.53 9.56 2.08
C ILE A 133 8.98 10.98 2.41
N LEU A 134 9.92 11.11 3.34
CA LEU A 134 10.62 12.36 3.64
C LEU A 134 12.06 12.29 3.12
N VAL A 135 12.35 13.06 2.09
CA VAL A 135 13.74 13.30 1.70
C VAL A 135 14.20 14.57 2.40
N ALA A 136 15.21 14.41 3.24
CA ALA A 136 15.79 15.52 4.01
C ALA A 136 16.98 16.12 3.26
N ASP A 137 17.24 17.41 3.51
CA ASP A 137 18.50 18.04 3.11
C ASP A 137 19.60 17.60 4.09
N ASP A 138 19.46 17.96 5.37
CA ASP A 138 20.28 17.47 6.47
C ASP A 138 19.50 16.68 7.54
N ILE A 139 20.23 15.88 8.31
CA ILE A 139 19.67 15.13 9.44
C ILE A 139 20.47 15.46 10.71
N TRP A 140 19.76 15.99 11.71
CA TRP A 140 20.30 16.36 13.01
C TRP A 140 19.89 15.35 14.08
N TYR A 141 20.82 14.91 14.90
CA TYR A 141 20.60 13.93 15.96
C TYR A 141 20.63 14.60 17.32
N VAL A 142 19.72 14.20 18.21
CA VAL A 142 19.64 14.65 19.60
C VAL A 142 19.69 13.45 20.52
N ASN A 143 20.60 13.44 21.50
CA ASN A 143 20.64 12.41 22.52
C ASN A 143 20.68 13.02 23.94
N ALA A 144 20.11 12.33 24.91
CA ALA A 144 20.03 12.83 26.28
C ALA A 144 21.31 12.59 27.12
N ASN A 145 22.21 11.71 26.65
CA ASN A 145 23.28 11.13 27.48
C ASN A 145 24.70 11.32 26.91
N GLY A 146 24.88 11.89 25.72
CA GLY A 146 26.14 11.86 24.98
C GLY A 146 26.25 12.96 23.92
N GLY A 147 26.39 14.20 24.35
CA GLY A 147 26.62 15.34 23.47
C GLY A 147 26.85 16.59 24.30
N ASP A 148 27.47 17.60 23.71
CA ASP A 148 27.36 18.97 24.19
C ASP A 148 26.51 19.80 23.21
N ASP A 149 26.25 21.05 23.55
CA ASP A 149 25.51 21.99 22.71
C ASP A 149 26.38 22.62 21.59
N ALA A 150 27.66 22.28 21.54
CA ALA A 150 28.66 22.77 20.59
C ALA A 150 28.98 21.77 19.47
N ASN A 151 28.54 20.52 19.60
CA ASN A 151 28.66 19.45 18.60
C ASN A 151 27.97 19.77 17.27
N GLY A 152 28.29 18.99 16.23
CA GLY A 152 27.72 19.15 14.91
C GLY A 152 26.31 18.60 14.79
N GLY A 153 25.95 17.56 15.53
CA GLY A 153 24.62 16.95 15.44
C GLY A 153 24.43 16.05 14.22
N THR A 154 25.46 15.76 13.41
CA THR A 154 25.32 15.00 12.16
C THR A 154 25.35 13.47 12.35
N GLY A 155 25.43 13.00 13.60
CA GLY A 155 25.40 11.57 13.91
C GLY A 155 25.20 11.31 15.41
N TRP A 156 24.82 10.07 15.76
CA TRP A 156 24.54 9.69 17.15
C TRP A 156 25.71 9.88 18.13
N SER A 157 26.96 9.77 17.64
CA SER A 157 28.17 9.97 18.45
C SER A 157 28.56 11.44 18.65
N ASP A 158 27.95 12.33 17.87
CA ASP A 158 28.17 13.79 17.86
C ASP A 158 26.81 14.51 17.95
N ALA A 159 25.86 13.93 18.67
CA ALA A 159 24.50 14.46 18.75
C ALA A 159 24.47 15.73 19.63
N PHE A 160 23.45 16.55 19.43
CA PHE A 160 23.14 17.65 20.34
C PHE A 160 22.57 17.14 21.66
N ALA A 161 22.91 17.83 22.76
CA ALA A 161 22.35 17.55 24.09
C ALA A 161 20.89 17.99 24.25
N THR A 162 20.42 18.95 23.44
CA THR A 162 19.09 19.54 23.56
C THR A 162 18.34 19.55 22.24
N ILE A 163 17.01 19.42 22.33
CA ILE A 163 16.10 19.52 21.17
C ILE A 163 16.13 20.95 20.64
N GLY A 164 16.15 21.95 21.54
CA GLY A 164 16.20 23.37 21.16
C GLY A 164 17.43 23.71 20.32
N LYS A 165 18.60 23.12 20.63
CA LYS A 165 19.81 23.35 19.84
C LYS A 165 19.70 22.80 18.42
N ALA A 166 19.22 21.57 18.27
CA ALA A 166 19.00 20.98 16.93
C ALA A 166 18.01 21.83 16.10
N LEU A 167 16.95 22.33 16.73
CA LEU A 167 15.97 23.19 16.05
C LEU A 167 16.53 24.56 15.64
N SER A 168 17.50 25.10 16.39
CA SER A 168 18.14 26.37 16.07
C SER A 168 19.07 26.31 14.85
N VAL A 169 19.53 25.11 14.48
CA VAL A 169 20.43 24.90 13.33
C VAL A 169 19.73 24.25 12.14
N ALA A 170 18.62 23.55 12.36
CA ALA A 170 17.87 22.90 11.30
C ALA A 170 17.18 23.91 10.38
N ASP A 171 17.24 23.68 9.07
CA ASP A 171 16.56 24.46 8.04
C ASP A 171 15.29 23.74 7.52
N ASP A 172 14.64 24.32 6.51
CA ASP A 172 13.46 23.71 5.91
C ASP A 172 13.83 22.38 5.23
N TYR A 173 13.00 21.36 5.46
CA TYR A 173 13.22 19.96 5.02
C TYR A 173 14.32 19.19 5.75
N ASP A 174 14.99 19.78 6.73
CA ASP A 174 15.84 19.00 7.63
C ASP A 174 15.03 18.08 8.53
N LEU A 175 15.67 17.00 8.96
CA LEU A 175 15.08 16.04 9.90
C LEU A 175 15.83 16.06 11.22
N VAL A 176 15.11 16.36 12.32
CA VAL A 176 15.65 16.19 13.68
C VAL A 176 15.22 14.83 14.23
N LEU A 177 16.19 13.93 14.43
CA LEU A 177 16.01 12.61 15.04
C LEU A 177 16.40 12.65 16.52
N VAL A 178 15.43 12.42 17.39
CA VAL A 178 15.60 12.47 18.85
C VAL A 178 15.62 11.05 19.40
N ALA A 179 16.63 10.70 20.21
CA ALA A 179 16.67 9.40 20.89
C ALA A 179 15.52 9.25 21.89
N ASP A 180 15.01 8.04 22.07
CA ASP A 180 14.02 7.72 23.09
C ASP A 180 14.61 7.93 24.51
N ALA A 181 14.25 9.05 25.12
CA ALA A 181 14.70 9.49 26.43
C ALA A 181 13.77 10.58 27.00
N THR A 182 13.99 10.97 28.25
CA THR A 182 13.30 12.12 28.86
C THR A 182 14.13 13.38 28.65
N TYR A 183 13.56 14.40 28.00
CA TYR A 183 14.18 15.71 27.80
C TYR A 183 13.42 16.76 28.62
N ASN A 184 14.15 17.51 29.46
CA ASN A 184 13.59 18.56 30.31
C ASN A 184 13.90 19.94 29.70
N GLU A 185 13.26 20.25 28.59
CA GLU A 185 13.43 21.52 27.88
C GLU A 185 12.41 22.54 28.39
N THR A 186 12.87 23.65 28.96
CA THR A 186 11.98 24.71 29.51
C THR A 186 11.67 25.82 28.51
N ASP A 187 12.50 25.98 27.47
CA ASP A 187 12.46 27.12 26.55
C ASP A 187 12.56 26.66 25.08
N LEU A 188 11.72 25.69 24.69
CA LEU A 188 11.62 25.27 23.29
C LEU A 188 11.11 26.44 22.43
N ASN A 189 12.03 27.09 21.75
CA ASN A 189 11.73 28.06 20.70
C ASN A 189 11.95 27.41 19.35
N PHE A 190 10.89 27.31 18.56
CA PHE A 190 10.92 26.75 17.22
C PHE A 190 11.35 27.75 16.16
N ASP A 191 11.61 29.02 16.52
CA ASP A 191 11.91 30.13 15.60
C ASP A 191 10.91 30.21 14.43
N GLY A 192 9.65 29.87 14.70
CA GLY A 192 8.56 29.85 13.71
C GLY A 192 8.52 28.62 12.80
N LYS A 193 9.40 27.63 12.98
CA LYS A 193 9.44 26.39 12.20
C LYS A 193 8.25 25.48 12.53
N LYS A 194 7.72 24.79 11.53
CA LYS A 194 6.63 23.81 11.68
C LYS A 194 7.18 22.44 12.02
N ILE A 195 6.92 21.94 13.22
CA ILE A 195 7.25 20.57 13.62
C ILE A 195 6.11 19.62 13.30
N TYR A 196 6.43 18.48 12.68
CA TYR A 196 5.53 17.35 12.49
C TYR A 196 6.00 16.18 13.34
N LEU A 197 5.27 15.88 14.42
CA LEU A 197 5.50 14.70 15.25
C LEU A 197 4.67 13.54 14.67
N LYS A 198 5.32 12.42 14.35
CA LYS A 198 4.66 11.19 13.91
C LYS A 198 4.74 10.16 15.04
N GLY A 199 3.57 9.66 15.47
CA GLY A 199 3.44 8.54 16.41
C GLY A 199 3.27 7.20 15.71
#